data_AF-A0A356MJF6-F1
#
_entry.id   AF-A0A356MJF6-F1
#
_cell.length_a   1.000
_cell.length_b   1.000
_cell.length_c   1.000
_cell.angle_alpha   90.00
_cell.angle_beta   90.00
_cell.angle_gamma   90.00
#
_symmetry.space_group_name_H-M   'P 1'
#
loop_
_entity.id
_entity.type
_entity.pdbx_description
1 polymer ?
#
loop_
_entity_poly.entity_id
_entity_poly.type
_entity_poly.pdbx_seq_one_letter_code
_entity_poly.pdbx_strand_id
1 'polypeptide(L)'
;MEKIMAKTKNINFICVLRYIGLTFLFFILNKATINMGYMTPFCFGIYYALIFRKEDNLFTSLCYLIAYCGAFFSLTGLYQVINLIGVALGCKWIHKSLHKNAHSLLVCLYAILGNIVYIVYNCGQPKDIIITIISLAIGLLYLYCALHVFKITKRSRNIKLNIDEIMCLCIIVMSIGMGLANINIYSFEFLKCLGVLIILILSYVVSIKSTLVTASML
;
A
#
# COMPACT_ATOMS: atom_id res chain seq x y z
N MET A 1 20.55 20.45 -25.46
CA MET A 1 19.24 19.77 -25.48
C MET A 1 19.23 18.44 -26.25
N GLU A 2 20.35 17.98 -26.84
CA GLU A 2 20.42 16.70 -27.57
C GLU A 2 20.81 15.45 -26.75
N LYS A 3 21.28 15.60 -25.50
CA LYS A 3 21.67 14.44 -24.66
C LYS A 3 20.51 13.77 -23.91
N ILE A 4 19.27 14.18 -24.13
CA ILE A 4 18.07 13.64 -23.45
C ILE A 4 17.39 12.52 -24.28
N MET A 5 17.75 12.34 -25.56
CA MET A 5 17.03 11.45 -26.48
C MET A 5 17.73 10.12 -26.83
N ALA A 6 18.74 9.68 -26.06
CA ALA A 6 19.47 8.43 -26.35
C ALA A 6 19.45 7.42 -25.19
N LYS A 7 18.36 7.38 -24.42
CA LYS A 7 18.11 6.28 -23.47
C LYS A 7 16.67 5.81 -23.59
N THR A 8 16.28 5.44 -24.80
CA THR A 8 15.14 4.54 -25.06
C THR A 8 15.48 3.21 -24.42
N LYS A 9 15.27 3.18 -23.10
CA LYS A 9 15.47 2.08 -22.20
C LYS A 9 14.54 0.99 -22.70
N ASN A 10 15.10 -0.05 -23.33
CA ASN A 10 14.40 -1.29 -23.64
C ASN A 10 13.44 -1.57 -22.48
N ILE A 11 12.13 -1.52 -22.76
CA ILE A 11 11.11 -1.78 -21.75
C ILE A 11 11.25 -3.26 -21.44
N ASN A 12 12.10 -3.53 -20.47
CA ASN A 12 12.45 -4.87 -20.09
C ASN A 12 11.19 -5.50 -19.53
N PHE A 13 10.81 -6.70 -19.99
CA PHE A 13 9.57 -7.39 -19.59
C PHE A 13 9.38 -7.42 -18.07
N ILE A 14 10.49 -7.54 -17.33
CA ILE A 14 10.56 -7.48 -15.86
C ILE A 14 10.04 -6.16 -15.29
N CYS A 15 10.31 -5.01 -15.94
CA CYS A 15 9.79 -3.72 -15.51
C CYS A 15 8.27 -3.64 -15.65
N VAL A 16 7.72 -4.16 -16.75
CA VAL A 16 6.26 -4.19 -16.97
C VAL A 16 5.58 -5.07 -15.92
N LEU A 17 6.10 -6.28 -15.73
CA LEU A 17 5.58 -7.22 -14.72
C LEU A 17 5.62 -6.61 -13.30
N ARG A 18 6.68 -5.86 -12.97
CA ARG A 18 6.80 -5.14 -11.69
C ARG A 18 5.69 -4.11 -11.50
N TYR A 19 5.34 -3.35 -12.53
CA TYR A 19 4.27 -2.34 -12.45
C TYR A 19 2.88 -2.98 -12.43
N ILE A 20 2.66 -4.07 -13.16
CA ILE A 20 1.42 -4.85 -13.08
C ILE A 20 1.22 -5.37 -11.65
N GLY A 21 2.25 -6.01 -11.07
CA GLY A 21 2.19 -6.48 -9.69
C GLY A 21 1.98 -5.35 -8.68
N LEU A 22 2.55 -4.17 -8.95
CA LEU A 22 2.35 -2.99 -8.11
C LEU A 22 0.92 -2.44 -8.19
N THR A 23 0.34 -2.34 -9.39
CA THR A 23 -1.06 -1.96 -9.59
C THR A 23 -1.99 -2.94 -8.89
N PHE A 24 -1.72 -4.25 -8.99
CA PHE A 24 -2.51 -5.28 -8.32
C PHE A 24 -2.40 -5.18 -6.79
N LEU A 25 -1.20 -4.92 -6.25
CA LEU A 25 -1.01 -4.68 -4.82
C LEU A 25 -1.82 -3.47 -4.34
N PHE A 26 -1.74 -2.34 -5.06
CA PHE A 26 -2.54 -1.16 -4.74
C PHE A 26 -4.05 -1.43 -4.87
N PHE A 27 -4.47 -2.26 -5.82
CA PHE A 27 -5.88 -2.62 -5.97
C PHE A 27 -6.39 -3.37 -4.75
N ILE A 28 -5.64 -4.38 -4.29
CA ILE A 28 -5.94 -5.13 -3.06
C ILE A 28 -5.99 -4.20 -1.85
N LEU A 29 -4.97 -3.33 -1.69
CA LEU A 29 -4.89 -2.45 -0.54
C LEU A 29 -5.95 -1.34 -0.55
N ASN A 30 -6.42 -0.90 -1.72
CA ASN A 30 -7.55 0.01 -1.81
C ASN A 30 -8.87 -0.68 -1.41
N LYS A 31 -8.97 -2.01 -1.54
CA LYS A 31 -10.11 -2.80 -1.01
C LYS A 31 -10.01 -3.09 0.48
N ALA A 32 -8.82 -2.96 1.08
CA ALA A 32 -8.61 -3.11 2.51
C ALA A 32 -9.10 -1.86 3.29
N THR A 33 -10.39 -1.53 3.22
CA THR A 33 -10.95 -0.41 3.97
C THR A 33 -11.44 -0.86 5.35
N ILE A 34 -11.30 0.03 6.35
CA ILE A 34 -11.72 -0.23 7.74
C ILE A 34 -13.19 0.18 7.95
N ASN A 35 -13.70 1.09 7.12
CA ASN A 35 -15.09 1.51 7.07
C ASN A 35 -15.50 1.79 5.61
N MET A 36 -16.81 1.95 5.36
CA MET A 36 -17.38 2.42 4.08
C MET A 36 -17.02 3.88 3.75
N GLY A 37 -15.82 4.34 4.13
CA GLY A 37 -15.29 5.65 3.85
C GLY A 37 -14.29 5.62 2.70
N TYR A 38 -14.10 6.77 2.05
CA TYR A 38 -13.24 6.92 0.88
C TYR A 38 -11.73 6.81 1.15
N MET A 39 -11.31 6.79 2.42
CA MET A 39 -9.91 6.68 2.79
C MET A 39 -9.42 5.24 2.80
N THR A 40 -8.32 5.00 2.11
CA THR A 40 -7.66 3.70 2.00
C THR A 40 -6.35 3.70 2.81
N PRO A 41 -6.41 3.48 4.14
CA PRO A 41 -5.30 3.78 5.04
C PRO A 41 -4.03 3.00 4.72
N PHE A 42 -4.18 1.73 4.35
CA PHE A 42 -3.04 0.89 3.99
C PHE A 42 -2.46 1.27 2.63
N CYS A 43 -3.33 1.58 1.66
CA CYS A 43 -2.89 1.88 0.31
C CYS A 43 -2.06 3.18 0.24
N PHE A 44 -2.51 4.24 0.90
CA PHE A 44 -1.74 5.49 0.92
C PHE A 44 -0.42 5.33 1.68
N GLY A 45 -0.40 4.55 2.78
CA GLY A 45 0.80 4.33 3.57
C GLY A 45 1.91 3.64 2.77
N ILE A 46 1.58 2.58 2.02
CA ILE A 46 2.54 1.94 1.11
C ILE A 46 2.92 2.86 -0.05
N TYR A 47 1.97 3.62 -0.60
CA TYR A 47 2.25 4.56 -1.70
C TYR A 47 3.30 5.61 -1.30
N TYR A 48 3.12 6.29 -0.16
CA TYR A 48 4.10 7.25 0.35
C TYR A 48 5.46 6.60 0.60
N ALA A 49 5.47 5.41 1.23
CA ALA A 49 6.70 4.70 1.48
C ALA A 49 7.46 4.38 0.18
N LEU A 50 6.75 3.99 -0.88
CA LEU A 50 7.33 3.70 -2.20
C LEU A 50 7.84 4.95 -2.90
N ILE A 51 7.06 6.05 -2.90
CA ILE A 51 7.46 7.32 -3.51
C ILE A 51 8.75 7.83 -2.87
N PHE A 52 8.89 7.80 -1.54
CA PHE A 52 10.10 8.31 -0.90
C PHE A 52 11.29 7.33 -0.94
N ARG A 53 11.11 6.06 -1.35
CA ARG A 53 12.18 5.05 -1.40
C ARG A 53 12.66 4.64 -2.80
N LYS A 54 11.82 4.75 -3.84
CA LYS A 54 12.11 4.37 -5.23
C LYS A 54 12.33 5.58 -6.14
N GLU A 55 12.82 5.38 -7.36
CA GLU A 55 13.15 6.46 -8.31
C GLU A 55 12.03 6.79 -9.30
N ASP A 56 11.24 5.80 -9.73
CA ASP A 56 10.21 5.94 -10.78
C ASP A 56 8.84 6.40 -10.20
N ASN A 57 8.76 7.68 -9.81
CA ASN A 57 7.61 8.21 -9.04
C ASN A 57 6.34 8.39 -9.86
N LEU A 58 6.49 8.80 -11.12
CA LEU A 58 5.36 9.06 -12.00
C LEU A 58 4.60 7.76 -12.33
N PHE A 59 5.33 6.72 -12.75
CA PHE A 59 4.73 5.41 -13.02
C PHE A 59 4.09 4.80 -11.76
N THR A 60 4.72 4.93 -10.60
CA THR A 60 4.14 4.47 -9.33
C THR A 60 2.83 5.19 -9.00
N SER A 61 2.77 6.50 -9.27
CA SER A 61 1.56 7.31 -9.07
C SER A 61 0.44 6.95 -10.05
N LEU A 62 0.79 6.68 -11.31
CA LEU A 62 -0.17 6.19 -12.30
C LEU A 62 -0.72 4.80 -11.92
N CYS A 63 0.13 3.88 -11.48
CA CYS A 63 -0.30 2.58 -10.96
C CYS A 63 -1.29 2.74 -9.79
N TYR A 64 -1.01 3.65 -8.86
CA TYR A 64 -1.90 3.92 -7.73
C TYR A 64 -3.25 4.50 -8.17
N LEU A 65 -3.25 5.47 -9.09
CA LEU A 65 -4.47 6.05 -9.67
C LEU A 65 -5.33 4.99 -10.38
N ILE A 66 -4.71 4.19 -11.26
CA ILE A 66 -5.39 3.12 -12.00
C ILE A 66 -5.98 2.08 -11.03
N ALA A 67 -5.21 1.69 -10.02
CA ALA A 67 -5.65 0.74 -9.00
C ALA A 67 -6.85 1.28 -8.20
N TYR A 68 -6.84 2.58 -7.85
CA TYR A 68 -7.97 3.22 -7.19
C TYR A 68 -9.22 3.20 -8.07
N CYS A 69 -9.11 3.62 -9.33
CA CYS A 69 -10.24 3.60 -10.27
C CYS A 69 -10.82 2.19 -10.46
N GLY A 70 -9.98 1.15 -10.47
CA GLY A 70 -10.43 -0.23 -10.53
C GLY A 70 -11.10 -0.72 -9.24
N ALA A 71 -10.60 -0.30 -8.08
CA ALA A 71 -11.06 -0.81 -6.79
C ALA A 71 -12.31 -0.09 -6.26
N PHE A 72 -12.35 1.25 -6.34
CA PHE A 72 -13.42 2.05 -5.74
C PHE A 72 -13.57 3.38 -6.50
N PHE A 73 -14.33 3.38 -7.59
CA PHE A 73 -14.53 4.60 -8.36
C PHE A 73 -15.54 5.55 -7.69
N SER A 74 -15.06 6.68 -7.18
CA SER A 74 -15.88 7.77 -6.66
C SER A 74 -15.24 9.12 -6.96
N LEU A 75 -16.03 10.14 -7.29
CA LEU A 75 -15.50 11.48 -7.59
C LEU A 75 -14.78 12.09 -6.38
N THR A 76 -15.37 11.97 -5.19
CA THR A 76 -14.79 12.49 -3.93
C THR A 76 -13.45 11.85 -3.61
N GLY A 77 -13.34 10.53 -3.71
CA GLY A 77 -12.07 9.87 -3.47
C GLY A 77 -11.07 10.03 -4.62
N LEU A 78 -11.51 10.28 -5.86
CA LEU A 78 -10.62 10.67 -6.96
C LEU A 78 -9.92 12.01 -6.66
N TYR A 79 -10.66 13.01 -6.16
CA TYR A 79 -10.04 14.26 -5.68
C TYR A 79 -9.03 14.03 -4.56
N GLN A 80 -9.34 13.13 -3.61
CA GLN A 80 -8.42 12.78 -2.53
C GLN A 80 -7.15 12.13 -3.06
N VAL A 81 -7.27 11.16 -3.97
CA VAL A 81 -6.13 10.47 -4.59
C VAL A 81 -5.26 11.42 -5.41
N ILE A 82 -5.85 12.32 -6.19
CA ILE A 82 -5.11 13.34 -6.94
C ILE A 82 -4.36 14.26 -5.99
N ASN A 83 -5.01 14.76 -4.93
CA ASN A 83 -4.34 15.60 -3.93
C ASN A 83 -3.18 14.85 -3.26
N LEU A 84 -3.42 13.58 -2.91
CA LEU A 84 -2.43 12.73 -2.28
C LEU A 84 -1.19 12.51 -3.16
N ILE A 85 -1.41 12.25 -4.45
CA ILE A 85 -0.35 12.13 -5.47
C ILE A 85 0.37 13.47 -5.65
N GLY A 86 -0.38 14.57 -5.77
CA GLY A 86 0.15 15.92 -5.98
C GLY A 86 1.08 16.35 -4.85
N VAL A 87 0.65 16.17 -3.60
CA VAL A 87 1.46 16.46 -2.41
C VAL A 87 2.70 15.55 -2.35
N ALA A 88 2.55 14.24 -2.55
CA ALA A 88 3.68 13.31 -2.51
C ALA A 88 4.76 13.64 -3.56
N LEU A 89 4.34 13.92 -4.80
CA LEU A 89 5.26 14.29 -5.89
C LEU A 89 5.88 15.67 -5.66
N GLY A 90 5.09 16.65 -5.22
CA GLY A 90 5.56 18.00 -4.92
C GLY A 90 6.61 18.00 -3.80
N CYS A 91 6.32 17.35 -2.67
CA CYS A 91 7.26 17.23 -1.56
C CYS A 91 8.54 16.51 -1.98
N LYS A 92 8.43 15.44 -2.77
CA LYS A 92 9.62 14.74 -3.27
C LYS A 92 10.44 15.60 -4.23
N TRP A 93 9.80 16.38 -5.09
CA TRP A 93 10.49 17.30 -5.99
C TRP A 93 11.27 18.36 -5.22
N ILE A 94 10.70 18.91 -4.14
CA ILE A 94 11.39 19.83 -3.22
C ILE A 94 12.63 19.17 -2.61
N HIS A 95 12.51 17.96 -2.05
CA HIS A 95 13.66 17.24 -1.47
C HIS A 95 14.73 16.92 -2.50
N LYS A 96 14.33 16.57 -3.73
CA LYS A 96 15.24 16.36 -4.85
C LYS A 96 15.99 17.66 -5.20
N SER A 97 15.31 18.79 -5.23
CA SER A 97 15.92 20.10 -5.48
C SER A 97 16.87 20.54 -4.36
N LEU A 98 16.61 20.12 -3.12
CA LEU A 98 17.46 20.40 -1.96
C LEU A 98 18.61 19.41 -1.79
N HIS A 99 18.71 18.38 -2.65
CA HIS A 99 19.69 17.28 -2.54
C HIS A 99 19.69 16.58 -1.16
N LYS A 100 18.57 16.61 -0.43
CA LYS A 100 18.43 15.99 0.89
C LYS A 100 17.47 14.80 0.84
N ASN A 101 17.80 13.76 1.59
CA ASN A 101 16.89 12.64 1.82
C ASN A 101 15.85 13.05 2.86
N ALA A 102 14.58 12.75 2.58
CA ALA A 102 13.51 13.02 3.53
C ALA A 102 13.62 12.12 4.77
N HIS A 103 13.63 12.74 5.96
CA HIS A 103 13.55 12.01 7.23
C HIS A 103 12.17 11.34 7.36
N SER A 104 12.11 10.17 8.01
CA SER A 104 10.88 9.36 8.12
C SER A 104 9.70 10.13 8.73
N LEU A 105 9.94 10.88 9.81
CA LEU A 105 8.92 11.72 10.43
C LEU A 105 8.38 12.80 9.49
N LEU A 106 9.25 13.33 8.64
CA LEU A 106 8.91 14.37 7.68
C LEU A 106 8.01 13.80 6.57
N VAL A 107 8.22 12.55 6.18
CA VAL A 107 7.32 11.80 5.27
C VAL A 107 5.95 11.60 5.91
N CYS A 108 5.87 11.32 7.22
CA CYS A 108 4.59 11.22 7.92
C CYS A 108 3.82 12.56 7.92
N LEU A 109 4.50 13.69 8.12
CA LEU A 109 3.88 15.02 8.03
C LEU A 109 3.34 15.29 6.62
N TYR A 110 4.09 14.91 5.58
CA TYR A 110 3.61 15.02 4.20
C TYR A 110 2.41 14.13 3.92
N ALA A 111 2.35 12.94 4.52
CA ALA A 111 1.20 12.06 4.40
C ALA A 111 -0.06 12.67 5.03
N ILE A 112 0.06 13.40 6.14
CA ILE A 112 -1.05 14.15 6.73
C ILE A 112 -1.53 15.24 5.77
N LEU A 113 -0.61 16.03 5.22
CA LEU A 113 -0.93 17.07 4.24
C LEU A 113 -1.59 16.50 2.97
N GLY A 114 -1.14 15.33 2.51
CA GLY A 114 -1.74 14.63 1.37
C GLY A 114 -3.18 14.20 1.61
N ASN A 115 -3.57 13.99 2.86
CA ASN A 115 -4.93 13.61 3.25
C ASN A 115 -5.80 14.80 3.70
N ILE A 116 -5.36 16.05 3.49
CA ILE A 116 -6.11 17.23 3.93
C ILE A 116 -7.52 17.30 3.32
N VAL A 117 -7.65 16.90 2.05
CA VAL A 117 -8.96 16.84 1.37
C VAL A 117 -9.89 15.85 2.06
N TYR A 118 -9.38 14.68 2.47
CA TYR A 118 -10.17 13.71 3.23
C TYR A 118 -10.60 14.26 4.59
N ILE A 119 -9.70 14.96 5.29
CA ILE A 119 -10.02 15.60 6.57
C ILE A 119 -11.17 16.61 6.40
N VAL A 120 -11.05 17.51 5.42
CA VAL A 120 -12.06 18.55 5.17
C VAL A 120 -13.42 17.95 4.85
N TYR A 121 -13.48 16.88 4.04
CA TYR A 121 -14.76 16.26 3.67
C TYR A 121 -15.46 15.52 4.82
N ASN A 122 -14.72 15.03 5.82
CA ASN A 122 -15.29 14.23 6.92
C ASN A 122 -15.45 15.01 8.24
N CYS A 123 -15.16 16.32 8.26
CA CYS A 123 -15.36 17.15 9.45
C CYS A 123 -16.82 17.60 9.67
N GLY A 124 -17.77 17.19 8.83
CA GLY A 124 -19.17 17.65 8.89
C GLY A 124 -20.01 17.03 10.01
N GLN A 125 -19.67 15.82 10.48
CA GLN A 125 -20.38 15.15 11.58
C GLN A 125 -19.42 14.64 12.65
N PRO A 126 -19.79 14.67 13.94
CA PRO A 126 -18.90 14.26 15.03
C PRO A 126 -18.50 12.78 14.97
N LYS A 127 -19.35 11.89 14.43
CA LYS A 127 -19.01 10.47 14.23
C LYS A 127 -17.90 10.29 13.19
N ASP A 128 -17.93 11.08 12.12
CA ASP A 128 -16.99 10.97 11.00
C ASP A 128 -15.60 11.52 11.36
N ILE A 129 -15.53 12.48 12.29
CA ILE A 129 -14.27 13.02 12.82
C ILE A 129 -13.47 11.91 13.52
N ILE A 130 -14.10 11.13 14.40
CA ILE A 130 -13.43 10.05 15.13
C ILE A 130 -12.90 8.99 14.15
N ILE A 131 -13.72 8.58 13.19
CA ILE A 131 -13.33 7.61 12.15
C ILE A 131 -12.16 8.13 11.33
N THR A 132 -12.16 9.42 11.00
CA THR A 132 -11.10 10.09 10.25
C THR A 132 -9.77 10.06 11.00
N ILE A 133 -9.79 10.42 12.29
CA ILE A 133 -8.59 10.40 13.14
C ILE A 133 -8.02 8.99 13.26
N ILE A 134 -8.88 7.99 13.50
CA ILE A 134 -8.46 6.58 13.61
C ILE A 134 -7.86 6.10 12.28
N SER A 135 -8.50 6.40 11.15
CA SER A 135 -8.03 5.99 9.82
C SER A 135 -6.69 6.62 9.46
N LEU A 136 -6.50 7.91 9.80
CA LEU A 136 -5.22 8.60 9.66
C LEU A 136 -4.14 7.97 10.55
N ALA A 137 -4.44 7.72 11.82
CA ALA A 137 -3.50 7.10 12.75
C ALA A 137 -3.04 5.72 12.25
N ILE A 138 -3.98 4.87 11.83
CA ILE A 138 -3.68 3.54 11.28
C ILE A 138 -2.84 3.64 10.01
N GLY A 139 -3.19 4.56 9.10
CA GLY A 139 -2.43 4.74 7.87
C GLY A 139 -1.01 5.30 8.10
N LEU A 140 -0.82 6.15 9.11
CA LEU A 140 0.50 6.64 9.52
C LEU A 140 1.35 5.55 10.18
N LEU A 141 0.75 4.72 11.04
CA LEU A 141 1.40 3.54 11.59
C LEU A 141 1.82 2.59 10.48
N TYR A 142 0.93 2.36 9.51
CA TYR A 142 1.20 1.52 8.37
C TYR A 142 2.31 2.07 7.46
N LEU A 143 2.32 3.38 7.21
CA LEU A 143 3.41 4.09 6.53
C LEU A 143 4.75 3.86 7.24
N TYR A 144 4.78 3.97 8.57
CA TYR A 144 5.97 3.74 9.36
C TYR A 144 6.48 2.29 9.20
N CYS A 145 5.58 1.30 9.30
CA CYS A 145 5.90 -0.11 9.06
C CYS A 145 6.45 -0.33 7.64
N ALA A 146 5.81 0.26 6.62
CA ALA A 146 6.24 0.15 5.23
C ALA A 146 7.62 0.78 5.00
N LEU A 147 7.92 1.93 5.62
CA LEU A 147 9.23 2.58 5.52
C LEU A 147 10.36 1.74 6.13
N HIS A 148 10.08 0.98 7.19
CA HIS A 148 11.00 0.02 7.79
C HIS A 148 11.17 -1.21 6.92
N VAL A 149 10.09 -1.82 6.43
CA VAL A 149 10.17 -3.01 5.56
C VAL A 149 10.93 -2.72 4.27
N PHE A 150 10.70 -1.57 3.63
CA PHE A 150 11.46 -1.20 2.43
C PHE A 150 12.93 -0.86 2.71
N LYS A 151 13.31 -0.56 3.96
CA LYS A 151 14.72 -0.43 4.36
C LYS A 151 15.41 -1.80 4.32
N ILE A 152 14.72 -2.86 4.73
CA ILE A 152 15.20 -4.24 4.70
C ILE A 152 15.49 -4.68 3.27
N THR A 153 14.62 -4.35 2.31
CA THR A 153 14.80 -4.76 0.90
C THR A 153 16.09 -4.26 0.27
N LYS A 154 16.69 -3.17 0.80
CA LYS A 154 18.00 -2.64 0.37
C LYS A 154 19.18 -3.24 1.16
N ARG A 155 18.92 -3.98 2.24
CA ARG A 155 19.94 -4.66 3.05
C ARG A 155 20.36 -5.96 2.35
N SER A 156 21.64 -6.32 2.44
CA SER A 156 22.18 -7.55 1.84
C SER A 156 21.48 -8.81 2.41
N ARG A 157 21.31 -9.85 1.56
CA ARG A 157 20.52 -11.09 1.80
C ARG A 157 20.91 -11.90 3.04
N ASN A 158 22.08 -11.68 3.64
CA ASN A 158 22.63 -12.51 4.71
C ASN A 158 22.42 -11.95 6.13
N ILE A 159 21.49 -11.01 6.33
CA ILE A 159 21.28 -10.37 7.63
C ILE A 159 19.99 -10.90 8.26
N LYS A 160 20.11 -11.40 9.50
CA LYS A 160 18.97 -11.82 10.31
C LYS A 160 18.01 -10.66 10.51
N LEU A 161 16.72 -10.91 10.30
CA LEU A 161 15.65 -9.94 10.53
C LEU A 161 15.49 -9.71 12.03
N ASN A 162 15.31 -8.45 12.43
CA ASN A 162 14.95 -8.12 13.81
C ASN A 162 13.47 -8.44 14.09
N ILE A 163 13.12 -8.62 15.36
CA ILE A 163 11.73 -8.86 15.79
C ILE A 163 10.80 -7.74 15.29
N ASP A 164 11.24 -6.48 15.39
CA ASP A 164 10.46 -5.33 14.92
C ASP A 164 10.19 -5.36 13.41
N GLU A 165 11.19 -5.82 12.63
CA GLU A 165 11.10 -5.96 11.18
C GLU A 165 10.11 -7.06 10.78
N ILE A 166 10.11 -8.18 11.52
CA ILE A 166 9.15 -9.27 11.36
C ILE A 166 7.73 -8.79 11.67
N MET A 167 7.54 -8.07 12.79
CA MET A 167 6.24 -7.51 13.15
C MET A 167 5.70 -6.55 12.08
N CYS A 168 6.55 -5.67 11.54
CA CYS A 168 6.17 -4.78 10.44
C CYS A 168 5.79 -5.55 9.18
N LEU A 169 6.50 -6.64 8.85
CA LEU A 169 6.18 -7.49 7.72
C LEU A 169 4.83 -8.19 7.91
N CYS A 170 4.55 -8.71 9.11
CA CYS A 170 3.27 -9.32 9.46
C CYS A 170 2.10 -8.35 9.28
N ILE A 171 2.25 -7.07 9.70
CA ILE A 171 1.21 -6.04 9.51
C ILE A 171 0.92 -5.79 8.02
N ILE A 172 1.97 -5.76 7.17
CA ILE A 172 1.78 -5.62 5.72
C ILE A 172 1.05 -6.83 5.15
N VAL A 173 1.46 -8.05 5.52
CA VAL A 173 0.80 -9.28 5.06
C VAL A 173 -0.67 -9.32 5.50
N MET A 174 -0.96 -8.92 6.75
CA MET A 174 -2.33 -8.84 7.28
C MET A 174 -3.20 -7.89 6.44
N SER A 175 -2.70 -6.70 6.10
CA SER A 175 -3.46 -5.75 5.27
C SER A 175 -3.75 -6.26 3.85
N ILE A 176 -2.85 -7.06 3.27
CA ILE A 176 -3.07 -7.72 1.98
C ILE A 176 -4.17 -8.77 2.13
N GLY A 177 -4.15 -9.55 3.22
CA GLY A 177 -5.21 -10.51 3.56
C GLY A 177 -6.57 -9.84 3.71
N MET A 178 -6.64 -8.72 4.45
CA MET A 178 -7.87 -7.92 4.57
C MET A 178 -8.38 -7.42 3.22
N GLY A 179 -7.48 -6.97 2.34
CA GLY A 179 -7.87 -6.54 1.00
C GLY A 179 -8.41 -7.68 0.13
N LEU A 180 -7.79 -8.86 0.21
CA LEU A 180 -8.23 -10.06 -0.50
C LEU A 180 -9.58 -10.58 0.00
N ALA A 181 -9.87 -10.42 1.30
CA ALA A 181 -11.19 -10.73 1.88
C ALA A 181 -12.31 -9.88 1.28
N ASN A 182 -12.03 -8.61 0.98
CA ASN A 182 -13.01 -7.68 0.44
C ASN A 182 -13.14 -7.74 -1.09
N ILE A 183 -12.36 -8.59 -1.77
CA ILE A 183 -12.50 -8.84 -3.20
C ILE A 183 -13.54 -9.95 -3.41
N ASN A 184 -14.77 -9.53 -3.70
CA ASN A 184 -15.84 -10.41 -4.16
C ASN A 184 -16.02 -10.26 -5.67
N ILE A 185 -15.72 -11.32 -6.41
CA ILE A 185 -15.99 -11.41 -7.85
C ILE A 185 -17.18 -12.33 -8.01
N TYR A 186 -18.34 -11.81 -8.44
CA TYR A 186 -19.58 -12.60 -8.61
C TYR A 186 -19.97 -13.43 -7.37
N SER A 187 -19.90 -12.84 -6.18
CA SER A 187 -20.17 -13.49 -4.89
C SER A 187 -19.18 -14.60 -4.49
N PHE A 188 -18.07 -14.74 -5.21
CA PHE A 188 -16.97 -15.62 -4.84
C PHE A 188 -15.96 -14.85 -3.97
N GLU A 189 -15.82 -15.27 -2.72
CA GLU A 189 -14.87 -14.70 -1.75
C GLU A 189 -13.45 -15.24 -2.03
N PHE A 190 -12.58 -14.38 -2.55
CA PHE A 190 -11.22 -14.76 -2.95
C PHE A 190 -10.38 -15.31 -1.77
N LEU A 191 -10.63 -14.81 -0.56
CA LEU A 191 -9.97 -15.27 0.67
C LEU A 191 -10.29 -16.73 0.98
N LYS A 192 -11.54 -17.19 0.78
CA LYS A 192 -11.93 -18.58 0.99
C LYS A 192 -11.17 -19.52 0.05
N CYS A 193 -10.98 -19.11 -1.20
CA CYS A 193 -10.18 -19.89 -2.17
C CYS A 193 -8.71 -19.99 -1.75
N LEU A 194 -8.09 -18.89 -1.33
CA LEU A 194 -6.72 -18.91 -0.82
C LEU A 194 -6.60 -19.72 0.48
N GLY A 195 -7.57 -19.61 1.38
CA GLY A 195 -7.64 -20.41 2.61
C GLY A 195 -7.69 -21.90 2.30
N VAL A 196 -8.56 -22.32 1.39
CA VAL A 196 -8.67 -23.71 0.92
C VAL A 196 -7.36 -24.18 0.29
N LEU A 197 -6.69 -23.34 -0.51
CA LEU A 197 -5.42 -23.68 -1.16
C LEU A 197 -4.29 -23.84 -0.13
N ILE A 198 -4.23 -22.98 0.89
CA ILE A 198 -3.27 -23.09 2.01
C ILE A 198 -3.54 -24.37 2.81
N ILE A 199 -4.80 -24.68 3.13
CA ILE A 199 -5.17 -25.93 3.79
C ILE A 199 -4.75 -27.13 2.94
N LEU A 200 -4.95 -27.08 1.61
CA LEU A 200 -4.55 -28.14 0.69
C LEU A 200 -3.03 -28.38 0.72
N ILE A 201 -2.23 -27.30 0.66
CA ILE A 201 -0.77 -27.37 0.76
C ILE A 201 -0.34 -27.90 2.13
N LEU A 202 -0.94 -27.41 3.21
CA LEU A 202 -0.64 -27.87 4.57
C LEU A 202 -1.05 -29.33 4.79
N SER A 203 -2.12 -29.81 4.15
CA SER A 203 -2.54 -31.21 4.20
C SER A 203 -1.54 -32.14 3.52
N TYR A 204 -0.83 -31.63 2.52
CA TYR A 204 0.19 -32.36 1.79
C TYR A 204 1.55 -32.36 2.52
N VAL A 205 1.87 -31.28 3.24
CA VAL A 205 3.20 -31.08 3.87
C VAL A 205 3.22 -31.46 5.36
N VAL A 206 2.09 -31.37 6.06
CA VAL A 206 2.01 -31.48 7.53
C VAL A 206 1.06 -32.61 7.94
N SER A 207 1.31 -33.22 9.10
CA SER A 207 0.46 -34.27 9.66
C SER A 207 -0.98 -33.80 9.91
N ILE A 208 -1.92 -34.73 9.69
CA ILE A 208 -3.39 -34.54 9.72
C ILE A 208 -3.90 -33.75 10.94
N LYS A 209 -3.24 -33.91 12.10
CA LYS A 209 -3.62 -33.23 13.35
C LYS A 209 -3.40 -31.71 13.27
N SER A 210 -2.29 -31.25 12.70
CA SER A 210 -2.01 -29.82 12.55
C SER A 210 -2.90 -29.20 11.48
N THR A 211 -3.22 -29.96 10.43
CA THR A 211 -4.10 -29.51 9.35
C THR A 211 -5.53 -29.25 9.82
N LEU A 212 -6.06 -30.14 10.68
CA LEU A 212 -7.38 -29.99 11.31
C LEU A 212 -7.48 -28.73 12.18
N VAL A 213 -6.43 -28.44 12.96
CA VAL A 213 -6.38 -27.23 13.79
C VAL A 213 -6.36 -25.97 12.91
N THR A 214 -5.55 -25.94 11.84
CA THR A 214 -5.52 -24.81 10.91
C THR A 214 -6.82 -24.63 10.13
N ALA A 215 -7.53 -25.72 9.80
CA ALA A 215 -8.83 -25.65 9.13
C ALA A 215 -9.94 -25.12 10.06
N SER A 216 -9.84 -25.36 11.37
CA SER A 216 -10.80 -24.85 12.36
C SER A 216 -10.65 -23.36 12.69
N MET A 217 -9.50 -22.75 12.34
CA MET A 217 -9.19 -21.34 12.61
C MET A 217 -9.46 -20.40 11.43
N LEU A 218 -9.87 -20.95 10.28
CA LEU A 218 -10.03 -20.25 8.99
C LEU A 218 -11.52 -20.12 8.65
#